data_AF-A0A849ZWZ7-F1
#
_entry.id   AF-A0A849ZWZ7-F1
#
_cell.length_a   1.000
_cell.length_b   1.000
_cell.length_c   1.000
_cell.angle_alpha   90.00
_cell.angle_beta   90.00
_cell.angle_gamma   90.00
#
_symmetry.space_group_name_H-M   'P 1'
#
loop_
_entity.id
_entity.type
_entity.pdbx_description
1 polymer ?
#
loop_
_entity_poly.entity_id
_entity_poly.type
_entity_poly.pdbx_seq_one_letter_code
_entity_poly.pdbx_strand_id
1 'polypeptide(L)'
;MSDVLLSLHESQVIELVRQLSADGKRLVLKTLLPEWELFEELTDYGIERMHAVARERGVEWQSLTEPQREQFIDELLHERA
;
A
#
# COMPACT_ATOMS: atom_id res chain seq x y z
N MET A 1 2.89 -22.89 -36.50
CA MET A 1 2.65 -21.58 -35.88
C MET A 1 3.89 -20.77 -36.11
N SER A 2 3.75 -19.61 -36.75
CA SER A 2 4.87 -18.71 -37.00
C SER A 2 4.94 -17.76 -35.81
N ASP A 3 6.02 -17.83 -35.04
CA ASP A 3 6.23 -16.91 -33.92
C ASP A 3 6.56 -15.53 -34.49
N VAL A 4 5.77 -14.51 -34.11
CA VAL A 4 6.01 -13.11 -34.48
C VAL A 4 6.60 -12.41 -33.26
N LEU A 5 7.79 -11.84 -33.42
CA LEU A 5 8.46 -11.07 -32.38
C LEU A 5 7.86 -9.66 -32.32
N LEU A 6 7.20 -9.32 -31.21
CA LEU A 6 6.70 -7.97 -30.96
C LEU A 6 7.64 -7.25 -29.99
N SER A 7 8.32 -6.22 -30.47
CA SER A 7 9.12 -5.34 -29.62
C SER A 7 8.23 -4.28 -28.97
N LEU A 8 8.17 -4.27 -27.64
CA LEU A 8 7.45 -3.26 -26.86
C LEU A 8 8.43 -2.29 -26.21
N HIS A 9 8.09 -1.00 -26.24
CA HIS A 9 8.80 0.00 -25.44
C HIS A 9 8.32 -0.05 -23.98
N GLU A 10 9.16 0.31 -23.02
CA GLU A 10 8.82 0.29 -21.59
C GLU A 10 7.54 1.08 -21.27
N SER A 11 7.33 2.21 -21.95
CA SER A 11 6.09 2.99 -21.81
C SER A 11 4.84 2.18 -22.18
N GLN A 12 4.92 1.32 -23.20
CA GLN A 12 3.81 0.45 -23.59
C GLN A 12 3.59 -0.66 -22.57
N VAL A 13 4.67 -1.18 -21.97
CA VAL A 13 4.58 -2.15 -20.86
C VAL A 13 3.84 -1.53 -19.67
N ILE A 14 4.17 -0.28 -19.32
CA ILE A 14 3.50 0.46 -18.24
C ILE A 14 2.02 0.65 -18.54
N GLU A 15 1.65 1.03 -19.77
CA GLU A 15 0.25 1.18 -20.16
C GLU A 15 -0.53 -0.14 -20.09
N LEU A 16 0.10 -1.26 -20.44
CA LEU A 16 -0.52 -2.58 -20.31
C LEU A 16 -0.73 -2.95 -18.84
N VAL A 17 0.24 -2.66 -17.96
CA VAL A 17 0.10 -2.86 -16.51
C VAL A 17 -1.06 -2.03 -15.94
N ARG A 18 -1.25 -0.79 -16.42
CA ARG A 18 -2.37 0.08 -15.99
C ARG A 18 -3.74 -0.48 -16.34
N GLN A 19 -3.83 -1.32 -17.37
CA GLN A 19 -5.09 -1.93 -17.82
C GLN A 19 -5.41 -3.26 -17.11
N LEU A 20 -4.51 -3.79 -16.29
CA LEU A 20 -4.75 -5.02 -15.53
C LEU A 20 -5.88 -4.87 -14.51
N SER A 21 -6.46 -6.01 -14.13
CA SER A 21 -7.36 -6.11 -12.97
C SER A 21 -6.64 -5.69 -11.69
N ALA A 22 -7.41 -5.43 -10.62
CA ALA A 22 -6.84 -5.09 -9.31
C ALA A 22 -5.84 -6.15 -8.82
N ASP A 23 -6.15 -7.44 -9.01
CA ASP A 23 -5.25 -8.54 -8.65
C ASP A 23 -3.98 -8.57 -9.52
N GLY A 24 -4.11 -8.31 -10.82
CA GLY A 24 -2.95 -8.23 -11.72
C GLY A 24 -2.02 -7.08 -11.35
N LYS A 25 -2.57 -5.91 -11.02
CA LYS A 25 -1.79 -4.75 -10.54
C LYS A 25 -1.08 -5.06 -9.23
N ARG A 26 -1.77 -5.72 -8.29
CA ARG A 26 -1.16 -6.18 -7.03
C ARG A 26 0.02 -7.10 -7.31
N LEU A 27 -0.14 -8.10 -8.17
CA LEU A 27 0.93 -9.04 -8.50
C LEU A 27 2.15 -8.35 -9.13
N VAL A 28 1.93 -7.40 -10.05
CA VAL A 28 3.03 -6.62 -10.63
C VAL A 28 3.76 -5.82 -9.55
N LEU A 29 3.02 -5.17 -8.65
CA LEU A 29 3.62 -4.44 -7.54
C LEU A 29 4.45 -5.36 -6.63
N LYS A 30 3.94 -6.55 -6.27
CA LYS A 30 4.69 -7.55 -5.50
C LYS A 30 5.99 -7.98 -6.18
N THR A 31 5.94 -8.11 -7.50
CA THR A 31 7.08 -8.58 -8.30
C THR A 31 8.16 -7.51 -8.48
N LEU A 32 7.76 -6.23 -8.54
CA LEU A 32 8.67 -5.11 -8.80
C LEU A 32 9.31 -4.55 -7.53
N LEU A 33 8.75 -4.83 -6.35
CA LEU A 33 9.33 -4.37 -5.09
C LEU A 33 10.42 -5.34 -4.62
N PRO A 34 11.70 -4.88 -4.52
CA PRO A 34 12.84 -5.76 -4.19
C PRO A 34 12.76 -6.38 -2.79
N GLU A 35 11.95 -5.79 -1.90
CA GLU A 35 11.79 -6.20 -0.50
C GLU A 35 10.29 -6.22 -0.17
N TRP A 36 9.50 -6.89 -1.00
CA TRP A 36 8.05 -6.99 -0.80
C TRP A 36 7.70 -7.56 0.59
N GLU A 37 8.44 -8.56 1.07
CA GLU A 37 8.25 -9.11 2.42
C GLU A 37 8.50 -8.05 3.50
N LEU A 38 9.57 -7.26 3.39
CA LEU A 38 9.82 -6.16 4.35
C LEU A 38 8.74 -5.08 4.26
N PHE A 39 8.27 -4.78 3.05
CA PHE A 39 7.19 -3.83 2.86
C PHE A 39 5.89 -4.32 3.50
N GLU A 40 5.49 -5.59 3.28
CA GLU A 40 4.34 -6.21 3.94
C GLU A 40 4.51 -6.19 5.47
N GLU A 41 5.67 -6.58 5.99
CA GLU A 41 5.95 -6.53 7.43
C GLU A 41 5.83 -5.11 8.01
N LEU A 42 6.37 -4.10 7.34
CA LEU A 42 6.28 -2.71 7.77
C LEU A 42 4.86 -2.16 7.69
N THR A 43 4.08 -2.55 6.66
CA THR A 43 2.68 -2.11 6.53
C THR A 43 1.79 -2.79 7.56
N ASP A 44 1.93 -4.11 7.74
CA ASP A 44 1.16 -4.86 8.73
C ASP A 44 1.49 -4.38 10.15
N TYR A 45 2.79 -4.22 10.47
CA TYR A 45 3.22 -3.64 11.74
C TYR A 45 2.65 -2.23 11.97
N GLY A 46 2.68 -1.37 10.93
CA GLY A 46 2.12 -0.03 11.01
C GLY A 46 0.61 -0.03 11.30
N ILE A 47 -0.13 -0.91 10.63
CA ILE A 47 -1.58 -1.07 10.82
C ILE A 47 -1.87 -1.58 12.24
N GLU A 48 -1.22 -2.66 12.67
CA GLU A 48 -1.41 -3.23 14.01
C GLU A 48 -1.06 -2.22 15.11
N ARG A 49 0.02 -1.47 14.93
CA ARG A 49 0.43 -0.42 15.86
C ARG A 49 -0.64 0.67 15.94
N MET A 50 -1.18 1.14 14.81
CA MET A 50 -2.25 2.15 14.82
C MET A 50 -3.54 1.64 15.48
N HIS A 51 -3.91 0.38 15.25
CA HIS A 51 -5.02 -0.24 15.97
C HIS A 51 -4.79 -0.27 17.50
N ALA A 52 -3.59 -0.66 17.94
CA ALA A 52 -3.27 -0.70 19.37
C ALA A 52 -3.31 0.69 20.00
N VAL A 53 -2.69 1.68 19.36
CA VAL A 53 -2.61 3.08 19.82
C VAL A 53 -3.99 3.74 19.86
N ALA A 54 -4.83 3.50 18.86
CA ALA A 54 -6.20 4.00 18.81
C ALA A 54 -7.03 3.39 19.95
N ARG A 55 -6.94 2.07 20.15
CA ARG A 55 -7.65 1.37 21.23
C ARG A 55 -7.23 1.85 22.61
N GLU A 56 -5.93 2.08 22.85
CA GLU A 56 -5.42 2.65 24.10
C GLU A 56 -6.03 4.03 24.42
N ARG A 57 -6.36 4.81 23.38
CA ARG A 57 -7.00 6.13 23.50
C ARG A 57 -8.54 6.08 23.38
N GLY A 58 -9.15 4.88 23.33
CA GLY A 58 -10.60 4.72 23.22
C GLY A 58 -11.17 5.08 21.84
N VAL A 59 -10.35 5.07 20.79
CA VAL A 59 -10.72 5.38 19.41
C VAL A 59 -10.82 4.10 18.58
N GLU A 60 -11.95 3.91 17.89
CA GLU A 60 -12.15 2.81 16.94
C GLU A 60 -11.56 3.15 15.57
N TRP A 61 -10.32 2.75 15.31
CA TRP A 61 -9.56 3.07 14.08
C TRP A 61 -10.33 2.80 12.77
N GLN A 62 -11.09 1.71 12.70
CA GLN A 62 -11.84 1.33 11.49
C GLN A 62 -13.01 2.27 11.18
N SER A 63 -13.51 2.99 12.19
CA SER A 63 -14.60 3.95 12.02
C SER A 63 -14.13 5.32 11.51
N LEU A 64 -12.82 5.58 11.56
CA LEU A 64 -12.25 6.84 11.10
C LEU A 64 -12.19 6.92 9.58
N THR A 65 -12.62 8.05 9.05
CA THR A 65 -12.33 8.47 7.67
C THR A 65 -10.85 8.82 7.51
N GLU A 66 -10.37 8.86 6.27
CA GLU A 66 -8.96 9.19 6.00
C GLU A 66 -8.52 10.54 6.61
N PRO A 67 -9.28 11.64 6.49
CA PRO A 67 -8.91 12.91 7.14
C PRO A 67 -8.86 12.81 8.67
N GLN A 68 -9.73 12.00 9.28
CA GLN A 68 -9.72 11.79 10.73
C GLN A 68 -8.52 10.95 11.17
N ARG A 69 -8.08 9.99 10.35
CA ARG A 69 -6.85 9.23 10.60
C ARG A 69 -5.63 10.11 10.50
N GLU A 70 -5.56 10.97 9.48
CA GLU A 70 -4.47 11.94 9.32
C GLU A 70 -4.39 12.87 10.53
N GLN A 71 -5.52 13.43 10.98
CA GLN A 71 -5.57 14.27 12.17
C GLN A 71 -5.12 13.51 13.43
N PHE A 72 -5.59 12.28 13.62
CA PHE A 72 -5.19 11.45 14.75
C PHE A 72 -3.68 11.16 14.74
N ILE A 73 -3.11 10.83 13.58
CA ILE A 73 -1.67 10.62 13.42
C ILE A 73 -0.90 11.93 13.70
N ASP A 74 -1.40 13.07 13.23
CA ASP A 74 -0.78 14.36 13.47
C ASP A 74 -0.76 14.70 14.97
N GLU A 75 -1.86 14.47 15.68
CA GLU A 75 -1.94 14.64 17.14
C GLU A 75 -0.94 13.71 17.85
N LEU A 76 -0.80 12.44 17.43
CA LEU A 76 0.19 11.52 17.98
C LEU A 76 1.63 11.97 17.79
N LEU A 77 1.96 12.54 16.63
CA LEU A 77 3.31 12.97 16.30
C LEU A 77 3.70 14.26 17.03
N HIS A 78 2.71 15.10 17.37
CA HIS A 78 2.91 16.38 18.03
C HIS A 78 2.58 16.39 19.53
N GLU A 79 2.09 15.28 20.08
CA GLU A 79 2.02 15.06 21.52
C GLU A 79 3.44 15.09 22.11
N ARG A 80 3.70 16.07 22.98
CA ARG A 80 4.94 16.10 23.75
C ARG A 80 4.95 14.93 24.73
N ALA A 81 5.99 14.09 24.64
CA ALA A 81 6.34 13.11 25.66
C ALA A 81 6.62 13.76 27.02
#